data_AF-A0A355BW37-F1
#
_entry.id   AF-A0A355BW37-F1
#
_cell.length_a   1.000
_cell.length_b   1.000
_cell.length_c   1.000
_cell.angle_alpha   90.00
_cell.angle_beta   90.00
_cell.angle_gamma   90.00
#
_symmetry.space_group_name_H-M   'P 1'
#
loop_
_entity.id
_entity.type
_entity.pdbx_description
1 polymer ?
#
loop_
_entity_poly.entity_id
_entity_poly.type
_entity_poly.pdbx_seq_one_letter_code
_entity_poly.pdbx_strand_id
1 'polypeptide(L)'
;SKRFTGLAFASEQSGSMAAPLQFDINKKWTPNDFVQPGLPVAGALEGRLAGNTSGKMVIIGDGDLAINGTGQQARRVQPDNVHLVVNSIDWLSDDTGLIELRTKGASSRPLRELEESTRTLLKYINFLLPILLVIGYGLIRMQENRMTRLKRMSENYEER
;
A
#
# COMPACT_ATOMS: atom_id res chain seq x y z
N SER A 1 20.20 25.46 -5.86
CA SER A 1 19.52 25.59 -4.56
C SER A 1 19.64 24.26 -3.83
N LYS A 2 19.51 24.25 -2.49
CA LYS A 2 19.42 23.02 -1.69
C LYS A 2 17.94 22.71 -1.45
N ARG A 3 17.54 21.44 -1.56
CA ARG A 3 16.17 20.98 -1.34
C ARG A 3 16.17 19.90 -0.26
N PHE A 4 15.40 20.10 0.79
CA PHE A 4 15.16 19.10 1.83
C PHE A 4 13.78 18.46 1.63
N THR A 5 13.68 17.15 1.82
CA THR A 5 12.44 16.38 1.77
C THR A 5 12.41 15.43 2.97
N GLY A 6 11.40 15.55 3.83
CA GLY A 6 11.21 14.60 4.94
C GLY A 6 10.80 13.23 4.41
N LEU A 7 11.44 12.17 4.91
CA LEU A 7 11.20 10.78 4.51
C LEU A 7 10.41 10.01 5.57
N ALA A 8 10.63 10.31 6.84
CA ALA A 8 9.92 9.72 7.96
C ALA A 8 9.73 10.76 9.06
N PHE A 9 8.61 10.65 9.76
CA PHE A 9 8.19 11.58 10.81
C PHE A 9 7.85 10.80 12.07
N ALA A 10 8.14 11.40 13.22
CA ALA A 10 7.71 10.91 14.52
C ALA A 10 6.19 11.03 14.67
N SER A 11 5.64 10.41 15.71
CA SER A 11 4.21 10.45 15.99
C SER A 11 3.73 11.86 16.37
N GLU A 12 2.41 12.01 16.45
CA GLU A 12 1.76 13.21 17.00
C GLU A 12 2.14 13.46 18.48
N GLN A 13 2.54 12.42 19.19
CA GLN A 13 3.02 12.49 20.57
C GLN A 13 4.55 12.44 20.58
N SER A 14 5.19 13.47 20.00
CA SER A 14 6.64 13.59 19.97
C SER A 14 7.15 14.93 20.50
N GLY A 15 8.41 14.91 20.93
CA GLY A 15 9.11 16.03 21.53
C GLY A 15 10.61 15.80 21.45
N SER A 16 11.39 16.86 21.59
CA SER A 16 12.86 16.80 21.62
C SER A 16 13.40 17.48 22.87
N MET A 17 14.56 17.04 23.33
CA MET A 17 15.27 17.65 24.46
C MET A 17 16.76 17.72 24.14
N ALA A 18 17.43 18.79 24.57
CA ALA A 18 18.85 18.96 24.33
C ALA A 18 19.68 18.12 25.29
N ALA A 19 20.70 17.43 24.78
CA ALA A 19 21.68 16.74 25.60
C ALA A 19 22.64 17.73 26.30
N PRO A 20 23.19 17.40 27.48
CA PRO A 20 22.99 16.16 28.24
C PRO A 20 21.66 16.13 29.02
N LEU A 21 21.02 14.97 29.09
CA LEU A 21 19.74 14.77 29.77
C LEU A 21 19.94 14.00 31.07
N GLN A 22 19.25 14.42 32.12
CA GLN A 22 19.03 13.60 33.31
C GLN A 22 17.66 12.95 33.21
N PHE A 23 17.63 11.62 33.13
CA PHE A 23 16.40 10.86 33.08
C PHE A 23 15.84 10.69 34.49
N ASP A 24 14.70 11.32 34.76
CA ASP A 24 13.91 11.03 35.94
C ASP A 24 12.96 9.86 35.65
N ILE A 25 13.23 8.71 36.28
CA ILE A 25 12.44 7.48 36.13
C ILE A 25 11.03 7.66 36.70
N ASN A 26 10.83 8.62 37.61
CA ASN A 26 9.53 8.90 38.22
C ASN A 26 8.72 9.96 37.46
N LYS A 27 9.27 10.53 36.37
CA LYS A 27 8.55 11.52 35.57
C LYS A 27 7.29 10.92 34.96
N LYS A 28 6.14 11.53 35.24
CA LYS A 28 4.87 11.22 34.58
C LYS A 28 4.71 12.09 33.35
N TRP A 29 4.73 11.47 32.18
CA TRP A 29 4.51 12.15 30.90
C TRP A 29 3.06 12.60 30.77
N THR A 30 2.89 13.85 30.36
CA THR A 30 1.59 14.47 30.08
C THR A 30 1.53 14.86 28.60
N PRO A 31 0.33 15.06 28.02
CA PRO A 31 0.21 15.54 26.64
C PRO A 31 1.00 16.84 26.36
N ASN A 32 1.16 17.70 27.37
CA ASN A 32 1.90 18.95 27.27
C ASN A 32 3.42 18.76 27.12
N ASP A 33 3.97 17.56 27.38
CA ASP A 33 5.38 17.25 27.16
C ASP A 33 5.70 17.01 25.67
N PHE A 34 4.69 16.76 24.84
CA PHE A 34 4.84 16.43 23.41
C PHE A 34 4.53 17.64 22.53
N VAL A 35 5.45 18.60 22.51
CA VAL A 35 5.24 19.92 21.88
C VAL A 35 5.66 19.99 20.41
N GLN A 36 6.13 18.89 19.82
CA GLN A 36 6.65 18.87 18.45
C GLN A 36 6.10 17.66 17.67
N PRO A 37 4.80 17.64 17.32
CA PRO A 37 4.22 16.56 16.53
C PRO A 37 4.88 16.47 15.16
N GLY A 38 5.04 15.25 14.64
CA GLY A 38 5.52 15.04 13.26
C GLY A 38 6.97 15.47 13.04
N LEU A 39 7.85 15.34 14.04
CA LEU A 39 9.27 15.66 13.89
C LEU A 39 9.92 14.80 12.79
N PRO A 40 10.66 15.38 11.83
CA PRO A 40 11.36 14.60 10.82
C PRO A 40 12.49 13.80 11.49
N VAL A 41 12.40 12.47 11.41
CA VAL A 41 13.42 11.53 11.92
C VAL A 41 14.30 10.96 10.80
N ALA A 42 13.88 11.12 9.55
CA ALA A 42 14.68 10.86 8.36
C ALA A 42 14.38 11.89 7.27
N GLY A 43 15.39 12.23 6.48
CA GLY A 43 15.25 13.21 5.41
C GLY A 43 16.26 13.05 4.28
N ALA A 44 15.84 13.42 3.07
CA ALA A 44 16.69 13.53 1.89
C ALA A 44 17.05 15.00 1.64
N LEU A 45 18.31 15.24 1.28
CA LEU A 45 18.85 16.53 0.93
C LEU A 45 19.50 16.45 -0.46
N GLU A 46 19.07 17.32 -1.36
CA GLU A 46 19.60 17.41 -2.72
C GLU A 46 20.15 18.81 -2.98
N GLY A 47 21.20 18.89 -3.80
CA GLY A 47 21.72 20.15 -4.33
C GLY A 47 23.22 20.27 -4.16
N ARG A 48 23.75 21.50 -4.18
CA ARG A 48 25.19 21.74 -4.03
C ARG A 48 25.61 21.59 -2.57
N LEU A 49 25.97 20.35 -2.18
CA LEU A 49 26.29 19.99 -0.80
C LEU A 49 27.75 20.30 -0.45
N ALA A 50 28.66 20.11 -1.39
CA ALA A 50 30.07 20.47 -1.27
C ALA A 50 30.56 21.08 -2.59
N GLY A 51 31.00 22.34 -2.54
CA GLY A 51 31.46 23.07 -3.73
C GLY A 51 30.38 23.27 -4.80
N ASN A 52 30.75 23.09 -6.06
CA ASN A 52 29.86 23.30 -7.20
C ASN A 52 29.15 22.03 -7.70
N THR A 53 29.49 20.86 -7.15
CA THR A 53 28.90 19.58 -7.56
C THR A 53 27.55 19.38 -6.88
N SER A 54 26.53 19.01 -7.67
CA SER A 54 25.25 18.58 -7.11
C SER A 54 25.41 17.19 -6.50
N GLY A 55 24.96 17.03 -5.27
CA GLY A 55 24.98 15.76 -4.55
C GLY A 55 23.63 15.48 -3.92
N LYS A 56 23.47 14.23 -3.49
CA LYS A 56 22.34 13.73 -2.73
C LYS A 56 22.84 13.23 -1.39
N MET A 57 22.02 13.36 -0.36
CA MET A 57 22.32 12.87 0.98
C MET A 57 21.03 12.38 1.62
N VAL A 58 21.08 11.23 2.27
CA VAL A 58 20.00 10.72 3.13
C VAL A 58 20.51 10.74 4.57
N ILE A 59 19.70 11.28 5.47
CA ILE A 59 20.00 11.37 6.90
C ILE A 59 18.91 10.60 7.64
N ILE A 60 19.33 9.72 8.55
CA ILE A 60 18.43 8.98 9.44
C ILE A 60 18.94 9.16 10.87
N GLY A 61 18.07 9.56 11.79
CA GLY A 61 18.41 9.88 13.17
C GLY A 61 18.62 8.66 14.09
N ASP A 62 18.36 7.44 13.59
CA ASP A 62 18.47 6.19 14.33
C ASP A 62 19.56 5.28 13.73
N GLY A 63 20.56 4.94 14.54
CA GLY A 63 21.69 4.09 14.15
C GLY A 63 21.41 2.59 14.22
N ASP A 64 20.39 2.17 14.96
CA ASP A 64 20.05 0.75 15.16
C ASP A 64 19.10 0.21 14.07
N LEU A 65 18.74 1.05 13.10
CA LEU A 65 17.75 0.77 12.07
C LEU A 65 18.04 -0.52 11.28
N ALA A 66 19.30 -0.75 10.93
CA ALA A 66 19.74 -1.86 10.06
C ALA A 66 20.53 -2.95 10.82
N ILE A 67 20.60 -2.87 12.14
CA ILE A 67 21.48 -3.73 12.94
C ILE A 67 20.64 -4.82 13.60
N ASN A 68 20.96 -6.09 13.31
CA ASN A 68 20.53 -7.21 14.14
C ASN A 68 21.56 -7.31 15.26
N GLY A 69 21.20 -6.92 16.48
CA GLY A 69 22.11 -6.98 17.64
C GLY A 69 22.78 -8.35 17.78
N THR A 70 23.90 -8.43 18.51
CA THR A 70 24.67 -9.67 18.64
C THR A 70 24.28 -10.49 19.87
N GLY A 71 24.30 -11.82 19.78
CA GLY A 71 24.14 -12.73 20.93
C GLY A 71 22.69 -12.85 21.43
N GLN A 72 22.50 -12.89 22.75
CA GLN A 72 21.17 -13.06 23.39
C GLN A 72 20.23 -11.85 23.19
N GLN A 73 20.75 -10.72 22.70
CA GLN A 73 19.99 -9.51 22.39
C GLN A 73 19.69 -9.36 20.88
N ALA A 74 19.88 -10.43 20.09
CA ALA A 74 19.52 -10.43 18.68
C ALA A 74 18.03 -10.10 18.51
N ARG A 75 17.76 -8.90 18.00
CA ARG A 75 16.41 -8.44 17.67
C ARG A 75 16.17 -8.70 16.20
N ARG A 76 15.04 -9.30 15.85
CA ARG A 76 14.63 -9.40 14.45
C ARG A 76 14.59 -8.00 13.85
N VAL A 77 15.42 -7.75 12.84
CA VAL A 77 15.39 -6.52 12.08
C VAL A 77 14.04 -6.44 11.39
N GLN A 78 13.35 -5.32 11.57
CA GLN A 78 12.06 -5.12 10.92
C GLN A 78 12.28 -5.02 9.41
N PRO A 79 11.58 -5.82 8.59
CA PRO A 79 11.79 -5.83 7.13
C PRO A 79 11.66 -4.43 6.50
N ASP A 80 10.73 -3.61 7.01
CA ASP A 80 10.49 -2.25 6.53
C ASP A 80 11.69 -1.32 6.74
N ASN A 81 12.43 -1.50 7.84
CA ASN A 81 13.65 -0.75 8.12
C ASN A 81 14.75 -1.09 7.10
N VAL A 82 14.88 -2.38 6.77
CA VAL A 82 15.80 -2.85 5.71
C VAL A 82 15.40 -2.26 4.36
N HIS A 83 14.10 -2.26 4.05
CA HIS A 83 13.59 -1.67 2.81
C HIS A 83 13.90 -0.18 2.70
N LEU A 84 13.74 0.59 3.78
CA LEU A 84 14.10 2.01 3.80
C LEU A 84 15.59 2.23 3.46
N VAL A 85 16.48 1.43 4.05
CA VAL A 85 17.93 1.55 3.80
C VAL A 85 18.29 1.17 2.38
N VAL A 86 17.77 0.05 1.87
CA VAL A 86 18.01 -0.39 0.48
C VAL A 86 17.51 0.66 -0.51
N ASN A 87 16.28 1.15 -0.34
CA ASN A 87 15.73 2.20 -1.21
C ASN A 87 16.53 3.51 -1.14
N SER A 88 17.08 3.83 0.04
CA SER A 88 17.95 5.00 0.21
C SER A 88 19.27 4.84 -0.54
N ILE A 89 19.88 3.66 -0.48
CA ILE A 89 21.11 3.33 -1.24
C ILE A 89 20.83 3.39 -2.74
N ASP A 90 19.75 2.76 -3.20
CA ASP A 90 19.36 2.74 -4.61
C ASP A 90 19.16 4.16 -5.15
N TRP A 91 18.51 5.05 -4.37
CA TRP A 91 18.31 6.45 -4.72
C TRP A 91 19.60 7.28 -4.73
N LEU A 92 20.51 7.01 -3.79
CA LEU A 92 21.82 7.66 -3.71
C LEU A 92 22.77 7.22 -4.84
N SER A 93 22.65 5.98 -5.29
CA SER A 93 23.47 5.40 -6.36
C SER A 93 23.04 5.85 -7.77
N ASP A 94 21.97 6.64 -7.88
CA ASP A 94 21.39 7.08 -9.16
C ASP A 94 20.97 5.92 -10.09
N ASP A 95 20.81 4.71 -9.55
CA ASP A 95 20.31 3.51 -10.26
C ASP A 95 18.77 3.51 -10.42
N THR A 96 18.17 4.70 -10.34
CA THR A 96 16.71 4.90 -10.30
C THR A 96 15.98 4.54 -11.59
N GLY A 97 16.70 4.22 -12.68
CA GLY A 97 16.11 3.73 -13.93
C GLY A 97 15.32 2.40 -13.76
N LEU A 98 15.59 1.63 -12.70
CA LEU A 98 14.89 0.38 -12.38
C LEU A 98 13.87 0.50 -11.21
N ILE A 99 13.92 1.56 -10.40
CA ILE A 99 12.97 1.82 -9.30
C ILE A 99 11.57 2.15 -9.82
N GLU A 100 11.48 2.83 -10.98
CA GLU A 100 10.21 3.15 -11.64
C GLU A 100 9.42 1.89 -12.05
N LEU A 101 10.13 0.77 -12.26
CA LEU A 101 9.52 -0.52 -12.59
C LEU A 101 9.16 -1.35 -11.34
N ARG A 102 9.86 -1.17 -10.21
CA ARG A 102 9.55 -1.84 -8.95
C ARG A 102 8.31 -1.26 -8.24
N THR A 103 8.02 0.04 -8.41
CA THR A 103 6.80 0.66 -7.86
C THR A 103 5.51 0.25 -8.58
N LYS A 104 5.60 -0.41 -9.75
CA LYS A 104 4.44 -1.07 -10.37
C LYS A 104 4.16 -2.46 -9.81
N GLY A 105 5.09 -3.06 -9.07
CA GLY A 105 4.91 -4.32 -8.37
C GLY A 105 4.60 -4.09 -6.89
N ALA A 106 3.35 -4.32 -6.50
CA ALA A 106 2.90 -4.35 -5.09
C ALA A 106 2.85 -3.01 -4.35
N SER A 107 2.14 -2.01 -4.91
CA SER A 107 1.28 -1.22 -4.03
C SER A 107 0.05 -2.07 -3.77
N SER A 108 -0.08 -2.65 -2.57
CA SER A 108 -1.39 -3.02 -2.06
C SER A 108 -2.17 -1.71 -2.06
N ARG A 109 -2.93 -1.45 -3.11
CA ARG A 109 -3.90 -0.36 -3.10
C ARG A 109 -5.00 -0.88 -2.18
N PRO A 110 -5.08 -0.47 -0.90
CA PRO A 110 -6.24 -0.85 -0.11
C PRO A 110 -7.40 -0.25 -0.88
N LEU A 111 -8.28 -1.12 -1.37
CA LEU A 111 -9.52 -0.71 -2.00
C LEU A 111 -10.18 0.25 -1.02
N ARG A 112 -10.55 1.46 -1.48
CA ARG A 112 -11.35 2.43 -0.70
C ARG A 112 -12.29 1.65 0.22
N GLU A 113 -12.33 2.00 1.50
CA GLU A 113 -13.28 1.43 2.46
C GLU A 113 -14.70 1.61 1.93
N LEU A 114 -15.14 0.66 1.11
CA LEU A 114 -16.51 0.51 0.69
C LEU A 114 -17.18 -0.18 1.86
N GLU A 115 -18.33 0.34 2.25
CA GLU A 115 -19.23 -0.30 3.21
C GLU A 115 -19.33 -1.81 2.91
N GLU A 116 -19.10 -2.64 3.92
CA GLU A 116 -18.94 -4.10 3.76
C GLU A 116 -20.12 -4.75 3.01
N SER A 117 -21.31 -4.18 3.20
CA SER A 117 -22.56 -4.52 2.52
C SER A 117 -22.48 -4.35 1.00
N THR A 118 -22.05 -3.17 0.54
CA THR A 118 -21.93 -2.81 -0.88
C THR A 118 -20.87 -3.65 -1.57
N ARG A 119 -19.72 -3.88 -0.92
CA ARG A 119 -18.64 -4.71 -1.46
C ARG A 119 -19.09 -6.15 -1.67
N THR A 120 -19.86 -6.69 -0.73
CA THR A 120 -20.35 -8.06 -0.78
C THR A 120 -21.41 -8.24 -1.87
N LEU A 121 -22.34 -7.30 -1.98
CA LEU A 121 -23.36 -7.28 -3.03
C LEU A 121 -22.74 -7.23 -4.44
N LEU A 122 -21.76 -6.36 -4.67
CA LEU A 122 -21.08 -6.25 -5.97
C LEU A 122 -20.35 -7.55 -6.37
N LYS A 123 -19.75 -8.25 -5.40
CA LYS A 123 -19.13 -9.56 -5.65
C LYS A 123 -20.16 -10.60 -6.09
N TYR A 124 -21.29 -10.68 -5.39
CA TYR A 124 -22.35 -11.63 -5.73
C TYR A 124 -22.99 -11.31 -7.08
N ILE A 125 -23.24 -10.03 -7.40
CA ILE A 125 -23.75 -9.66 -8.72
C ILE A 125 -22.78 -10.08 -9.83
N ASN A 126 -21.50 -9.73 -9.71
CA ASN A 126 -20.51 -10.08 -10.74
C ASN A 126 -20.34 -11.60 -10.91
N PHE A 127 -20.58 -12.39 -9.87
CA PHE A 127 -20.49 -13.84 -9.93
C PHE A 127 -21.78 -14.50 -10.45
N LEU A 128 -22.96 -14.11 -9.93
CA LEU A 128 -24.24 -14.75 -10.27
C LEU A 128 -24.81 -14.28 -11.60
N LEU A 129 -24.62 -13.01 -11.97
CA LEU A 129 -25.20 -12.42 -13.18
C LEU A 129 -24.86 -13.22 -14.46
N PRO A 130 -23.59 -13.55 -14.77
CA PRO A 130 -23.28 -14.33 -15.96
C PRO A 130 -23.89 -15.74 -15.94
N ILE A 131 -23.96 -16.39 -14.78
CA ILE A 131 -24.59 -17.71 -14.63
C ILE A 131 -26.09 -17.63 -14.93
N LEU A 132 -26.78 -16.63 -14.36
CA LEU A 132 -28.20 -16.42 -14.58
C LEU A 132 -28.52 -16.07 -16.04
N LEU A 133 -27.67 -15.31 -16.72
CA LEU A 133 -27.83 -15.00 -18.14
C LEU A 133 -27.75 -16.25 -19.02
N VAL A 134 -26.81 -17.16 -18.76
CA VAL A 134 -26.67 -18.42 -19.50
C VAL A 134 -27.89 -19.32 -19.27
N ILE A 135 -28.33 -19.48 -18.03
CA ILE A 135 -29.51 -20.28 -17.69
C ILE A 135 -30.76 -19.67 -18.34
N GLY A 136 -30.95 -18.36 -18.21
CA GLY A 136 -32.07 -17.64 -18.80
C GLY A 136 -32.15 -17.81 -20.31
N TYR A 137 -31.02 -17.62 -21.01
CA TYR A 137 -30.93 -17.88 -22.45
C TYR A 137 -31.25 -19.33 -22.81
N GLY A 138 -30.74 -20.29 -22.03
CA GLY A 138 -31.04 -21.72 -22.22
C GLY A 138 -32.52 -22.05 -22.10
N LEU A 139 -33.22 -21.45 -21.12
CA LEU A 139 -34.65 -21.63 -20.94
C LEU A 139 -35.46 -21.02 -22.09
N ILE A 140 -35.11 -19.81 -22.54
CA ILE A 140 -35.77 -19.15 -23.67
C ILE A 140 -35.62 -20.02 -24.93
N ARG A 141 -34.39 -20.44 -25.25
CA ARG A 141 -34.11 -21.32 -26.41
C ARG A 141 -34.86 -22.64 -26.33
N MET A 142 -35.00 -23.22 -25.13
CA MET A 142 -35.76 -24.45 -24.93
C MET A 142 -37.26 -24.24 -25.19
N GLN A 143 -37.83 -23.13 -24.74
CA GLN A 143 -39.25 -22.81 -24.97
C GLN A 143 -39.53 -22.57 -26.46
N GLU A 144 -38.69 -21.80 -27.14
CA GLU A 144 -38.80 -21.57 -28.59
C GLU A 144 -38.77 -22.90 -29.36
N ASN A 145 -37.81 -23.78 -29.06
CA ASN A 145 -37.72 -25.10 -29.68
C ASN A 145 -38.95 -25.98 -29.44
N ARG A 146 -39.58 -25.90 -28.26
CA ARG A 146 -40.82 -26.63 -27.96
C ARG A 146 -41.98 -26.09 -28.77
N MET A 147 -42.13 -24.77 -28.87
CA MET A 147 -43.20 -24.15 -29.66
C MET A 147 -43.07 -24.44 -31.16
N THR A 148 -41.85 -24.37 -31.71
CA THR A 148 -41.60 -24.70 -33.13
C THR A 148 -41.91 -26.18 -33.42
N ARG A 149 -41.61 -27.10 -32.50
CA ARG A 149 -41.96 -28.52 -32.64
C ARG A 149 -43.48 -28.74 -32.63
N LEU A 150 -44.21 -28.07 -31.74
CA LEU A 150 -45.66 -28.18 -31.65
C LEU A 150 -46.36 -27.66 -32.92
N LYS A 151 -45.91 -26.51 -33.48
CA LYS A 151 -46.45 -25.96 -34.73
C LYS A 151 -46.26 -26.90 -35.93
N ARG A 152 -45.10 -27.54 -36.05
CA ARG A 152 -44.82 -28.53 -37.12
C ARG A 152 -45.63 -29.81 -36.97
N MET A 153 -46.09 -30.14 -35.76
CA MET A 153 -46.98 -31.27 -35.55
C MET A 153 -48.41 -30.93 -35.95
N SER A 154 -48.92 -29.73 -35.65
CA SER A 154 -50.29 -29.32 -36.03
C SER A 154 -50.50 -29.14 -37.54
N GLU A 155 -49.51 -28.60 -38.27
CA GLU A 155 -49.62 -28.43 -39.74
C GLU A 155 -49.77 -29.77 -40.48
N ASN A 156 -49.20 -30.86 -39.96
CA ASN A 156 -49.31 -32.20 -40.55
C ASN A 156 -50.67 -32.90 -40.30
N TYR A 157 -51.54 -32.35 -39.43
CA TYR A 157 -52.86 -32.91 -39.15
C TYR A 157 -53.99 -32.27 -39.97
N GLU A 158 -53.78 -31.09 -40.58
CA GLU A 158 -54.80 -30.43 -41.42
C GLU A 158 -54.72 -30.81 -42.91
N GLU A 159 -53.65 -31.48 -43.36
CA GLU A 159 -53.47 -31.94 -44.76
C GLU A 159 -53.87 -33.42 -45.00
N ARG A 160 -54.67 -34.04 -44.13
CA ARG A 160 -55.20 -35.41 -44.34
C ARG A 160 -56.72 -35.50 -44.29
#